data_AF-A0A2P6TBQ5-F1
#
_entry.id   AF-A0A2P6TBQ5-F1
#
_cell.length_a   1.000
_cell.length_b   1.000
_cell.length_c   1.000
_cell.angle_alpha   90.00
_cell.angle_beta   90.00
_cell.angle_gamma   90.00
#
_symmetry.space_group_name_H-M   'P 1'
#
loop_
_entity.id
_entity.type
_entity.pdbx_description
1 polymer ?
#
loop_
_entity_poly.entity_id
_entity_poly.type
_entity_poly.pdbx_seq_one_letter_code
_entity_poly.pdbx_strand_id
1 'polypeptide(L)'
;MWSSAKAFQDIARQLSRLTDKQLARLTPLVGEEVVDAVALAARIDRRNQGRQRQESLVARLLRESVEDDALLQAAIDSVRTGQGVIANPGVERQLELWMAALLSGDAEATTQVFSLVQASGGDLQQVRQLLRQAQQVEAAPAAAGEQEDSSSSSSNGSSAAGGSSSPAGAPRPTAKARAASKQLRKLLQPLAAAEVGEEEEDE
;
A
#
# COMPACT_ATOMS: atom_id res chain seq x y z
N MET A 1 21.67 2.50 -18.14
CA MET A 1 20.88 3.72 -18.36
C MET A 1 19.71 3.60 -19.37
N TRP A 2 19.66 2.61 -20.27
CA TRP A 2 18.56 2.51 -21.26
C TRP A 2 17.25 1.89 -20.73
N SER A 3 17.25 1.33 -19.53
CA SER A 3 16.07 0.70 -18.92
C SER A 3 14.95 1.71 -18.64
N SER A 4 15.30 2.91 -18.21
CA SER A 4 14.34 3.96 -17.82
C SER A 4 13.50 4.45 -19.01
N ALA A 5 14.10 4.59 -20.20
CA ALA A 5 13.37 5.08 -21.37
C ALA A 5 12.23 4.15 -21.81
N LYS A 6 12.47 2.84 -21.73
CA LYS A 6 11.45 1.83 -22.02
C LYS A 6 10.37 1.79 -20.93
N ALA A 7 10.78 1.90 -19.66
CA ALA A 7 9.86 1.94 -18.52
C ALA A 7 8.84 3.08 -18.66
N PHE A 8 9.30 4.32 -18.91
CA PHE A 8 8.40 5.46 -19.11
C PHE A 8 7.47 5.32 -20.32
N GLN A 9 7.94 4.67 -21.40
CA GLN A 9 7.08 4.40 -22.56
C GLN A 9 5.97 3.41 -22.21
N ASP A 10 6.27 2.38 -21.43
CA ASP A 10 5.28 1.40 -20.98
C ASP A 10 4.32 2.01 -19.95
N ILE A 11 4.80 2.89 -19.06
CA ILE A 11 3.97 3.70 -18.16
C ILE A 11 3.02 4.60 -18.94
N ALA A 12 3.50 5.35 -19.94
CA ALA A 12 2.64 6.21 -20.77
C ALA A 12 1.51 5.42 -21.46
N ARG A 13 1.82 4.20 -21.93
CA ARG A 13 0.82 3.27 -22.49
C ARG A 13 -0.18 2.82 -21.44
N GLN A 14 0.23 2.58 -20.21
CA GLN A 14 -0.66 2.19 -19.12
C GLN A 14 -1.59 3.35 -18.73
N LEU A 15 -1.04 4.56 -18.56
CA LEU A 15 -1.81 5.78 -18.26
C LEU A 15 -2.89 6.05 -19.31
N SER A 16 -2.59 5.90 -20.60
CA SER A 16 -3.56 6.08 -21.69
C SER A 16 -4.73 5.08 -21.70
N ARG A 17 -4.72 4.08 -20.81
CA ARG A 17 -5.81 3.09 -20.64
C ARG A 17 -6.62 3.32 -19.37
N LEU A 18 -6.22 4.24 -18.52
CA LEU A 18 -6.95 4.60 -17.31
C LEU A 18 -8.19 5.42 -17.67
N THR A 19 -9.21 5.35 -16.82
CA THR A 19 -10.40 6.22 -16.93
C THR A 19 -10.07 7.65 -16.47
N ASP A 20 -10.84 8.64 -16.92
CA ASP A 20 -10.64 10.05 -16.52
C ASP A 20 -10.66 10.24 -14.99
N LYS A 21 -11.53 9.50 -14.28
CA LYS A 21 -11.59 9.50 -12.81
C LYS A 21 -10.33 8.95 -12.16
N GLN A 22 -9.69 7.97 -12.80
CA GLN A 22 -8.44 7.38 -12.34
C GLN A 22 -7.26 8.31 -12.61
N LEU A 23 -7.23 8.95 -13.79
CA LEU A 23 -6.23 9.96 -14.14
C LEU A 23 -6.30 11.18 -13.20
N ALA A 24 -7.50 11.67 -12.90
CA ALA A 24 -7.70 12.79 -11.98
C ALA A 24 -7.14 12.53 -10.57
N ARG A 25 -7.05 11.27 -10.15
CA ARG A 25 -6.40 10.92 -8.88
C ARG A 25 -4.89 11.11 -8.97
N LEU A 26 -4.29 10.78 -10.11
CA LEU A 26 -2.84 10.84 -10.33
C LEU A 26 -2.35 12.28 -10.58
N THR A 27 -3.23 13.24 -10.84
CA THR A 27 -2.87 14.64 -11.10
C THR A 27 -1.86 15.24 -10.12
N PRO A 28 -1.95 15.06 -8.79
CA PRO A 28 -0.97 15.62 -7.86
C PRO A 28 0.44 15.04 -8.04
N LEU A 29 0.57 13.81 -8.54
CA LEU A 29 1.84 13.11 -8.68
C LEU A 29 2.52 13.39 -10.03
N VAL A 30 1.73 13.45 -11.12
CA VAL A 30 2.27 13.62 -12.49
C VAL A 30 2.12 15.04 -13.04
N GLY A 31 1.31 15.89 -12.40
CA GLY A 31 1.01 17.24 -12.87
C GLY A 31 -0.11 17.30 -13.93
N GLU A 32 -0.71 18.47 -14.07
CA GLU A 32 -1.84 18.70 -15.00
C GLU A 32 -1.45 18.52 -16.47
N GLU A 33 -0.26 18.98 -16.87
CA GLU A 33 0.23 18.90 -18.25
C GLU A 33 0.31 17.44 -18.74
N VAL A 34 0.81 16.54 -17.90
CA VAL A 34 0.90 15.11 -18.22
C VAL A 34 -0.49 14.50 -18.35
N VAL A 35 -1.41 14.86 -17.44
CA VAL A 35 -2.79 14.35 -17.46
C VAL A 35 -3.51 14.77 -18.74
N ASP A 36 -3.35 16.01 -19.18
CA ASP A 36 -3.92 16.51 -20.44
C ASP A 36 -3.35 15.79 -21.66
N ALA A 37 -2.03 15.61 -21.71
CA ALA A 37 -1.36 14.86 -22.79
C ALA A 37 -1.82 13.39 -22.84
N VAL A 38 -2.01 12.75 -21.68
CA VAL A 38 -2.54 11.39 -21.56
C VAL A 38 -3.99 11.33 -22.04
N ALA A 39 -4.83 12.29 -21.65
CA ALA A 39 -6.23 12.36 -22.08
C ALA A 39 -6.35 12.49 -23.61
N LEU A 40 -5.46 13.29 -24.24
CA LEU A 40 -5.36 13.37 -25.70
C LEU A 40 -4.94 12.03 -26.31
N ALA A 41 -3.93 11.36 -25.75
CA ALA A 41 -3.49 10.05 -26.23
C ALA A 41 -4.58 8.98 -26.10
N ALA A 42 -5.39 9.01 -25.04
CA ALA A 42 -6.48 8.08 -24.79
C ALA A 42 -7.63 8.23 -25.80
N ARG A 43 -7.85 9.42 -26.36
CA ARG A 43 -8.88 9.69 -27.39
C ARG A 43 -8.50 9.21 -28.80
N ILE A 44 -7.22 9.01 -29.08
CA ILE A 44 -6.74 8.56 -30.39
C ILE A 44 -6.84 7.04 -30.49
N ASP A 45 -7.29 6.53 -31.65
CA ASP A 45 -7.32 5.08 -31.93
C ASP A 45 -5.95 4.42 -31.71
N ARG A 46 -5.96 3.24 -31.09
CA ARG A 46 -4.77 2.44 -30.78
C ARG A 46 -3.91 2.08 -31.99
N ARG A 47 -4.48 2.00 -33.18
CA ARG A 47 -3.75 1.67 -34.43
C ARG A 47 -3.10 2.89 -35.08
N ASN A 48 -3.37 4.09 -34.59
CA ASN A 48 -2.91 5.33 -35.20
C ASN A 48 -1.49 5.69 -34.74
N GLN A 49 -0.61 6.00 -35.69
CA GLN A 49 0.74 6.55 -35.45
C GLN A 49 0.70 7.81 -34.57
N GLY A 50 -0.37 8.62 -34.67
CA GLY A 50 -0.59 9.78 -33.80
C GLY A 50 -0.62 9.42 -32.32
N ARG A 51 -1.22 8.28 -31.94
CA ARG A 51 -1.24 7.81 -30.56
C ARG A 51 0.16 7.47 -30.06
N GLN A 52 0.95 6.76 -30.88
CA GLN A 52 2.32 6.43 -30.52
C GLN A 52 3.18 7.68 -30.32
N ARG A 53 2.99 8.72 -31.14
CA ARG A 53 3.67 10.02 -30.97
C ARG A 53 3.26 10.70 -29.66
N GLN A 54 1.96 10.71 -29.33
CA GLN A 54 1.49 11.28 -28.06
C GLN A 54 1.98 10.48 -26.84
N GLU A 55 1.95 9.15 -26.88
CA GLU A 55 2.54 8.31 -25.83
C GLU A 55 4.04 8.59 -25.63
N SER A 56 4.76 8.86 -26.72
CA SER A 56 6.19 9.23 -26.65
C SER A 56 6.42 10.61 -26.04
N LEU A 57 5.51 11.57 -26.31
CA LEU A 57 5.52 12.88 -25.66
C LEU A 57 5.26 12.74 -24.15
N VAL A 58 4.22 11.99 -23.76
CA VAL A 58 3.92 11.69 -22.36
C VAL A 58 5.12 11.05 -21.66
N ALA A 59 5.76 10.05 -22.29
CA ALA A 59 6.94 9.40 -21.73
C ALA A 59 8.14 10.35 -21.53
N ARG A 60 8.26 11.39 -22.37
CA ARG A 60 9.25 12.44 -22.20
C ARG A 60 8.90 13.34 -21.02
N LEU A 61 7.66 13.83 -20.96
CA LEU A 61 7.18 14.69 -19.85
C LEU A 61 7.36 13.98 -18.50
N LEU A 62 6.97 12.71 -18.40
CA LEU A 62 7.15 11.91 -17.19
C LEU A 62 8.60 11.79 -16.74
N ARG A 63 9.55 11.72 -17.69
CA ARG A 63 10.98 11.65 -17.34
C ARG A 63 11.51 12.99 -16.80
N GLU A 64 10.88 14.09 -17.20
CA GLU A 64 11.24 15.43 -16.75
C GLU A 64 10.58 15.77 -15.41
N SER A 65 9.38 15.25 -15.15
CA SER A 65 8.60 15.58 -13.95
C SER A 65 8.66 14.55 -12.82
N VAL A 66 8.98 13.28 -13.12
CA VAL A 66 8.97 12.20 -12.13
C VAL A 66 10.36 11.59 -11.98
N GLU A 67 10.87 11.63 -10.74
CA GLU A 67 12.19 11.09 -10.40
C GLU A 67 12.17 9.56 -10.22
N ASP A 68 11.10 9.03 -9.63
CA ASP A 68 10.96 7.60 -9.30
C ASP A 68 9.84 6.93 -10.13
N ASP A 69 10.24 6.09 -11.09
CA ASP A 69 9.32 5.34 -11.95
C ASP A 69 8.62 4.18 -11.22
N ALA A 70 9.24 3.62 -10.17
CA ALA A 70 8.66 2.54 -9.37
C ALA A 70 7.50 3.05 -8.51
N LEU A 71 7.66 4.25 -7.92
CA LEU A 71 6.60 4.96 -7.20
C LEU A 71 5.39 5.20 -8.12
N LEU A 72 5.64 5.75 -9.31
CA LEU A 72 4.57 6.02 -10.27
C LEU A 72 3.86 4.73 -10.70
N GLN A 73 4.61 3.65 -10.94
CA GLN A 73 4.02 2.35 -11.28
C GLN A 73 3.13 1.82 -10.15
N ALA A 74 3.56 1.93 -8.89
CA ALA A 74 2.75 1.53 -7.74
C ALA A 74 1.47 2.37 -7.60
N ALA A 75 1.55 3.68 -7.87
CA ALA A 75 0.38 4.56 -7.88
C ALA A 75 -0.63 4.17 -8.98
N ILE A 76 -0.16 3.85 -10.18
CA ILE A 76 -1.00 3.36 -11.28
C ILE A 76 -1.71 2.05 -10.89
N ASP A 77 -0.99 1.12 -10.28
CA ASP A 77 -1.55 -0.17 -9.86
C ASP A 77 -2.59 -0.01 -8.73
N SER A 78 -2.34 0.88 -7.77
CA SER A 78 -3.30 1.25 -6.70
C SER A 78 -4.61 1.80 -7.28
N VAL A 79 -4.49 2.77 -8.20
CA VAL A 79 -5.65 3.39 -8.86
C VAL A 79 -6.41 2.39 -9.73
N ARG A 80 -5.72 1.46 -10.38
CA ARG A 80 -6.31 0.41 -11.22
C ARG A 80 -7.08 -0.63 -10.39
N THR A 81 -6.56 -1.00 -9.23
CA THR A 81 -7.21 -1.94 -8.30
C THR A 81 -8.36 -1.29 -7.52
N GLY A 82 -8.52 0.03 -7.62
CA GLY A 82 -9.56 0.77 -6.92
C GLY A 82 -9.26 0.95 -5.43
N GLN A 83 -8.02 0.69 -5.01
CA GLN A 83 -7.52 1.10 -3.69
C GLN A 83 -7.42 2.63 -3.72
N GLY A 84 -8.50 3.28 -3.27
CA GLY A 84 -8.83 4.67 -3.60
C GLY A 84 -7.94 5.76 -3.02
N VAL A 85 -6.69 5.47 -2.65
CA VAL A 85 -5.73 6.47 -2.19
C VAL A 85 -4.43 6.20 -2.93
N ILE A 86 -3.99 7.19 -3.73
CA ILE A 86 -2.57 7.28 -4.08
C ILE A 86 -1.93 7.71 -2.79
N ALA A 87 -1.57 6.73 -1.99
CA ALA A 87 -0.88 7.02 -0.78
C ALA A 87 0.51 7.51 -1.21
N ASN A 88 0.83 8.77 -0.87
CA ASN A 88 2.18 9.27 -0.99
C ASN A 88 3.10 8.18 -0.37
N PRO A 89 4.12 7.68 -1.09
CA PRO A 89 4.94 6.58 -0.59
C PRO A 89 5.61 6.91 0.75
N GLY A 90 5.90 8.18 1.01
CA GLY A 90 6.36 8.67 2.31
C GLY A 90 5.30 8.40 3.39
N VAL A 91 4.04 8.71 3.09
CA VAL A 91 2.90 8.45 3.98
C VAL A 91 2.71 6.96 4.25
N GLU A 92 2.79 6.09 3.23
CA GLU A 92 2.72 4.63 3.48
C GLU A 92 3.92 4.13 4.27
N ARG A 93 5.14 4.58 3.96
CA ARG A 93 6.34 4.19 4.71
C ARG A 93 6.22 4.60 6.17
N GLN A 94 5.82 5.85 6.43
CA GLN A 94 5.64 6.35 7.78
C GLN A 94 4.55 5.57 8.52
N LEU A 95 3.45 5.29 7.84
CA LEU A 95 2.38 4.48 8.40
C LEU A 95 2.84 3.05 8.71
N GLU A 96 3.64 2.42 7.84
CA GLU A 96 4.22 1.10 8.08
C GLU A 96 5.17 1.10 9.29
N LEU A 97 6.01 2.12 9.42
CA LEU A 97 6.90 2.30 10.57
C LEU A 97 6.09 2.46 11.87
N TRP A 98 5.10 3.35 11.88
CA TRP A 98 4.21 3.54 13.02
C TRP A 98 3.45 2.26 13.38
N MET A 99 2.86 1.58 12.40
CA MET A 99 2.12 0.34 12.63
C MET A 99 3.03 -0.76 13.20
N ALA A 100 4.26 -0.89 12.68
CA ALA A 100 5.22 -1.86 13.19
C ALA A 100 5.62 -1.55 14.64
N ALA A 101 5.93 -0.28 14.94
CA ALA A 101 6.33 0.15 16.28
C ALA A 101 5.18 0.06 17.32
N LEU A 102 3.95 0.42 16.92
CA LEU A 102 2.77 0.27 17.78
C LEU A 102 2.48 -1.21 18.09
N LEU A 103 2.63 -2.09 17.11
CA LEU A 103 2.39 -3.52 17.30
C LEU A 103 3.51 -4.21 18.10
N SER A 104 4.75 -3.73 18.02
CA SER A 104 5.85 -4.21 18.87
C SER A 104 5.78 -3.70 20.31
N GLY A 105 4.90 -2.73 20.60
CA GLY A 105 4.76 -2.15 21.93
C GLY A 105 5.83 -1.09 22.24
N ASP A 106 6.43 -0.48 21.22
CA ASP A 106 7.37 0.62 21.40
C ASP A 106 6.69 1.83 22.07
N ALA A 107 7.19 2.18 23.26
CA ALA A 107 6.63 3.25 24.09
C ALA A 107 6.84 4.65 23.47
N GLU A 108 7.96 4.86 22.77
CA GLU A 108 8.29 6.16 22.17
C GLU A 108 7.37 6.43 20.98
N ALA A 109 7.28 5.48 20.04
CA ALA A 109 6.37 5.57 18.90
C ALA A 109 4.90 5.69 19.33
N THR A 110 4.50 4.96 20.40
CA THR A 110 3.13 5.08 20.95
C THR A 110 2.85 6.49 21.47
N THR A 111 3.83 7.09 22.16
CA THR A 111 3.70 8.45 22.70
C THR A 111 3.63 9.48 21.58
N GLN A 112 4.48 9.36 20.56
CA GLN A 112 4.47 10.21 19.37
C GLN A 112 3.11 10.14 18.66
N VAL A 113 2.66 8.95 18.26
CA VAL A 113 1.38 8.78 17.54
C VAL A 113 0.21 9.29 18.38
N PHE A 114 0.17 9.04 19.68
CA PHE A 114 -0.92 9.54 20.53
C PHE A 114 -0.91 11.06 20.67
N SER A 115 0.27 11.69 20.72
CA SER A 115 0.36 13.15 20.73
C SER A 115 -0.19 13.75 19.43
N LEU A 116 0.09 13.14 18.27
CA LEU A 116 -0.42 13.56 16.96
C LEU A 116 -1.94 13.34 16.83
N VAL A 117 -2.45 12.21 17.31
CA VAL A 117 -3.90 11.95 17.38
C VAL A 117 -4.57 12.98 18.28
N GLN A 118 -3.95 13.35 19.41
CA GLN A 118 -4.51 14.34 20.32
C GLN A 118 -4.51 15.74 19.71
N ALA A 119 -3.42 16.14 19.04
CA ALA A 119 -3.29 17.43 18.38
C ALA A 119 -4.30 17.61 17.25
N SER A 120 -4.59 16.55 16.49
CA SER A 120 -5.62 16.53 15.45
C SER A 120 -7.06 16.43 15.98
N GLY A 121 -7.25 16.32 17.29
CA GLY A 121 -8.57 16.18 17.93
C GLY A 121 -9.21 14.80 17.77
N GLY A 122 -8.42 13.78 17.42
CA GLY A 122 -8.88 12.40 17.30
C GLY A 122 -9.19 11.72 18.65
N ASP A 123 -10.03 10.68 18.62
CA ASP A 123 -10.38 9.91 19.82
C ASP A 123 -9.26 8.92 20.21
N LEU A 124 -8.47 9.30 21.22
CA LEU A 124 -7.41 8.47 21.79
C LEU A 124 -7.92 7.12 22.33
N GLN A 125 -9.15 7.06 22.85
CA GLN A 125 -9.70 5.81 23.40
C GLN A 125 -9.99 4.82 22.28
N GLN A 126 -10.51 5.30 21.16
CA GLN A 126 -10.73 4.49 19.97
C GLN A 126 -9.41 3.90 19.46
N VAL A 127 -8.36 4.72 19.34
CA VAL A 127 -7.03 4.26 18.89
C VAL A 127 -6.47 3.20 19.85
N ARG A 128 -6.53 3.43 21.17
CA ARG A 128 -6.11 2.45 22.19
C ARG A 128 -6.91 1.15 22.13
N GLN A 129 -8.21 1.22 21.87
CA GLN A 129 -9.05 0.03 21.76
C GLN A 129 -8.69 -0.77 20.50
N LEU A 130 -8.50 -0.12 19.37
CA LEU A 130 -8.07 -0.75 18.12
C LEU A 130 -6.68 -1.35 18.24
N LEU A 131 -5.74 -0.65 18.90
CA LEU A 131 -4.40 -1.15 19.16
C LEU A 131 -4.43 -2.44 19.98
N ARG A 132 -5.18 -2.46 21.10
CA ARG A 132 -5.36 -3.68 21.91
C ARG A 132 -5.97 -4.82 21.10
N GLN A 133 -6.96 -4.54 20.25
CA GLN A 133 -7.57 -5.57 19.39
C GLN A 133 -6.60 -6.07 18.31
N ALA A 134 -5.73 -5.20 17.79
CA ALA A 134 -4.72 -5.56 16.81
C ALA A 134 -3.58 -6.38 17.44
N GLN A 135 -3.22 -6.10 18.70
CA GLN A 135 -2.22 -6.85 19.48
C GLN A 135 -2.74 -8.19 20.04
N GLN A 136 -4.05 -8.46 19.98
CA GLN A 136 -4.67 -9.74 20.41
C GLN A 136 -4.30 -10.95 19.52
N VAL A 137 -3.13 -10.93 18.88
CA VAL A 137 -2.60 -12.00 18.04
C VAL A 137 -1.86 -13.06 18.84
N GLU A 138 -1.51 -12.77 20.10
CA GLU A 138 -0.56 -13.61 20.85
C GLU A 138 -1.20 -14.46 21.96
N ALA A 139 -2.36 -14.06 22.48
CA ALA A 139 -3.04 -14.76 23.57
C ALA A 139 -4.17 -15.67 23.08
N ALA A 140 -3.88 -16.58 22.14
CA ALA A 140 -4.75 -17.75 21.96
C ALA A 140 -4.43 -18.76 23.06
N PRO A 141 -5.43 -19.37 23.71
CA PRO A 141 -5.25 -20.13 24.94
C PRO A 141 -4.41 -21.39 24.69
N ALA A 142 -3.20 -21.43 25.24
CA ALA A 142 -2.50 -22.67 25.52
C ALA A 142 -3.23 -23.39 26.67
N ALA A 143 -4.37 -24.03 26.39
CA ALA A 143 -4.99 -25.10 27.19
C ALA A 143 -6.41 -25.41 26.68
N ALA A 144 -6.54 -26.44 25.84
CA ALA A 144 -7.73 -27.28 25.80
C ALA A 144 -7.41 -28.60 25.07
N GLY A 145 -6.95 -29.60 25.82
CA GLY A 145 -7.12 -31.00 25.45
C GLY A 145 -5.87 -31.79 25.06
N GLU A 146 -4.90 -31.92 25.98
CA GLU A 146 -4.18 -33.19 26.08
C GLU A 146 -5.17 -34.24 26.62
N GLN A 147 -5.79 -34.99 25.72
CA GLN A 147 -6.29 -36.32 26.02
C GLN A 147 -5.47 -37.28 25.18
N GLU A 148 -4.48 -37.87 25.84
CA GLU A 148 -3.86 -39.11 25.45
C GLU A 148 -4.95 -40.18 25.31
N ASP A 149 -5.11 -40.74 24.11
CA ASP A 149 -5.33 -42.18 23.99
C ASP A 149 -5.00 -42.67 22.57
N SER A 150 -3.85 -43.33 22.50
CA SER A 150 -3.53 -44.58 21.81
C SER A 150 -4.38 -45.08 20.63
N SER A 151 -3.65 -45.46 19.57
CA SER A 151 -3.96 -46.42 18.48
C SER A 151 -4.91 -45.90 17.37
N SER A 152 -4.70 -46.12 16.07
CA SER A 152 -3.98 -47.15 15.32
C SER A 152 -3.68 -46.70 13.87
N SER A 153 -2.51 -47.10 13.36
CA SER A 153 -2.24 -47.62 11.99
C SER A 153 -3.28 -47.35 10.89
N SER A 154 -2.88 -46.63 9.82
CA SER A 154 -3.03 -47.09 8.44
C SER A 154 -2.27 -46.21 7.44
N SER A 155 -1.48 -46.88 6.61
CA SER A 155 -0.78 -46.43 5.40
C SER A 155 -1.71 -45.83 4.34
N ASN A 156 -1.23 -44.85 3.56
CA ASN A 156 -0.92 -44.99 2.11
C ASN A 156 -0.95 -43.64 1.37
N GLY A 157 0.02 -43.42 0.47
CA GLY A 157 -0.22 -42.70 -0.80
C GLY A 157 0.29 -41.26 -0.98
N SER A 158 1.37 -41.14 -1.77
CA SER A 158 1.67 -40.06 -2.73
C SER A 158 1.87 -38.62 -2.25
N SER A 159 3.11 -38.13 -2.41
CA SER A 159 3.39 -36.68 -2.51
C SER A 159 4.67 -36.39 -3.30
N ALA A 160 4.50 -35.77 -4.46
CA ALA A 160 5.43 -34.90 -5.17
C ALA A 160 4.54 -33.94 -5.97
N ALA A 161 4.68 -32.61 -6.00
CA ALA A 161 5.70 -31.70 -5.52
C ALA A 161 5.08 -30.28 -5.37
N GLY A 162 5.72 -29.40 -4.60
CA GLY A 162 5.54 -27.95 -4.71
C GLY A 162 4.79 -27.24 -3.58
N GLY A 163 4.94 -27.67 -2.33
CA GLY A 163 4.44 -26.91 -1.18
C GLY A 163 5.45 -25.85 -0.73
N SER A 164 5.12 -24.56 -0.86
CA SER A 164 5.88 -23.50 -0.21
C SER A 164 5.84 -23.74 1.31
N SER A 165 6.96 -24.17 1.87
CA SER A 165 7.16 -24.31 3.31
C SER A 165 7.15 -22.92 3.95
N SER A 166 5.96 -22.40 4.23
CA SER A 166 5.80 -21.33 5.20
C SER A 166 6.23 -21.87 6.56
N PRO A 167 7.04 -21.14 7.34
CA PRO A 167 7.54 -21.60 8.62
C PRO A 167 6.36 -21.98 9.53
N ALA A 168 6.27 -23.27 9.85
CA ALA A 168 5.27 -23.84 10.74
C ALA A 168 5.56 -23.36 12.16
N GLY A 169 4.86 -22.31 12.62
CA GLY A 169 4.97 -21.88 14.01
C GLY A 169 4.58 -20.44 14.33
N ALA A 170 4.48 -19.55 13.33
CA ALA A 170 4.05 -18.18 13.61
C ALA A 170 2.53 -18.12 13.90
N PRO A 171 2.10 -17.58 15.06
CA PRO A 171 0.68 -17.42 15.37
C PRO A 171 0.04 -16.53 14.31
N ARG A 172 -1.02 -17.04 13.66
CA ARG A 172 -1.71 -16.29 12.61
C ARG A 172 -2.62 -15.24 13.25
N PRO A 173 -2.59 -13.98 12.79
CA PRO A 173 -3.47 -12.96 13.34
C PRO A 173 -4.93 -13.31 13.08
N THR A 174 -5.75 -13.19 14.13
CA THR A 174 -7.20 -13.42 14.07
C THR A 174 -7.87 -12.47 13.06
N ALA A 175 -9.03 -12.85 12.52
CA ALA A 175 -9.77 -11.99 11.59
C ALA A 175 -10.09 -10.61 12.21
N LYS A 176 -10.36 -10.58 13.52
CA LYS A 176 -10.60 -9.37 14.29
C LYS A 176 -9.35 -8.49 14.38
N ALA A 177 -8.18 -9.07 14.66
CA ALA A 177 -6.92 -8.33 14.68
C ALA A 177 -6.63 -7.69 13.32
N ARG A 178 -6.82 -8.42 12.21
CA ARG A 178 -6.65 -7.87 10.86
C ARG A 178 -7.62 -6.72 10.55
N ALA A 179 -8.88 -6.83 10.98
CA ALA A 179 -9.86 -5.76 10.81
C ALA A 179 -9.50 -4.52 11.63
N ALA A 180 -9.05 -4.71 12.89
CA ALA A 180 -8.59 -3.64 13.75
C ALA A 180 -7.35 -2.94 13.18
N SER A 181 -6.35 -3.68 12.67
CA SER A 181 -5.18 -3.10 12.01
C SER A 181 -5.55 -2.27 10.77
N LYS A 182 -6.53 -2.72 9.98
CA LYS A 182 -7.04 -1.94 8.83
C LYS A 182 -7.73 -0.65 9.26
N GLN A 183 -8.53 -0.70 10.31
CA GLN A 183 -9.18 0.49 10.87
C GLN A 183 -8.17 1.46 11.47
N LEU A 184 -7.17 0.95 12.19
CA LEU A 184 -6.07 1.74 12.74
C LEU A 184 -5.29 2.45 11.62
N ARG A 185 -4.89 1.72 10.57
CA ARG A 185 -4.27 2.29 9.36
C ARG A 185 -5.11 3.43 8.77
N LYS A 186 -6.43 3.23 8.64
CA LYS A 186 -7.32 4.27 8.10
C LYS A 186 -7.36 5.54 8.97
N LEU A 187 -7.27 5.42 10.29
CA LEU A 187 -7.25 6.56 11.21
C LEU A 187 -5.89 7.28 11.22
N LEU A 188 -4.79 6.54 11.07
CA LEU A 188 -3.44 7.11 11.08
C LEU A 188 -3.04 7.71 9.73
N GLN A 189 -3.66 7.28 8.63
CA GLN A 189 -3.37 7.79 7.29
C GLN A 189 -3.39 9.32 7.14
N PRO A 190 -4.41 10.07 7.61
CA PRO A 190 -4.38 11.53 7.54
C PRO A 190 -3.29 12.16 8.41
N LEU A 191 -2.87 11.51 9.50
CA LEU A 191 -1.82 12.02 10.38
C LEU A 191 -0.44 11.84 9.75
N ALA A 192 -0.20 10.66 9.16
CA ALA A 192 1.02 10.42 8.40
C ALA A 192 1.10 11.33 7.17
N ALA A 193 -0.04 11.66 6.55
CA ALA A 193 -0.09 12.65 5.47
C ALA A 193 0.26 14.07 5.91
N ALA A 194 -0.14 14.48 7.12
CA ALA A 194 0.21 15.78 7.66
C ALA A 194 1.71 15.85 8.01
N GLU A 195 2.26 14.84 8.69
CA GLU A 195 3.66 14.83 9.11
C GLU A 195 4.63 14.82 7.91
N VAL A 196 4.36 14.00 6.89
CA VAL A 196 5.19 13.97 5.67
C VAL A 196 5.05 15.26 4.85
N GLY A 197 3.88 15.89 4.86
CA GLY A 197 3.67 17.17 4.18
C GLY A 197 4.41 18.34 4.85
N GLU A 198 4.55 18.32 6.19
CA GLU A 198 5.31 19.34 6.93
C GLU A 198 6.83 19.23 6.66
N GLU A 199 7.37 18.01 6.49
CA GLU A 199 8.80 17.82 6.18
C GLU A 199 9.19 18.36 4.79
N GLU A 200 8.29 18.32 3.81
CA GLU A 200 8.55 18.82 2.44
C GLU A 200 8.53 20.36 2.34
N GLU A 201 7.96 21.09 3.31
CA GLU A 201 7.91 22.56 3.29
C GLU A 201 9.19 23.23 3.85
N ASP A 202 10.01 22.48 4.60
CA ASP A 202 11.22 22.98 5.27
C ASP A 202 12.53 22.75 4.47
N GLU A 203 12.48 22.07 3.31
CA GLU A 203 13.63 21.84 2.39
C GLU A 203 13.68 22.80 1.19
#